data_AF-A0A0F3M6R5-F1
#
_entry.id   AF-A0A0F3M6R5-F1
#
_cell.length_a   1.000
_cell.length_b   1.000
_cell.length_c   1.000
_cell.angle_alpha   90.00
_cell.angle_beta   90.00
_cell.angle_gamma   90.00
#
_symmetry.space_group_name_H-M   'P 1'
#
loop_
_entity.id
_entity.type
_entity.pdbx_description
1 polymer ?
#
loop_
_entity_poly.entity_id
_entity_poly.type
_entity_poly.pdbx_seq_one_letter_code
_entity_poly.pdbx_strand_id
1 'polypeptide(L)' 'MHLSRFLDPKNDVAFKKIFGSEKNKDILIHFLNDILLFEGNREITEVEFLGTILDADIASKKNQ' A
#
# COMPACT_ATOMS: atom_id res chain seq x y z
N MET A 1 -16.28 -15.42 25.34
CA MET A 1 -15.38 -15.82 24.24
C MET A 1 -15.05 -14.56 23.45
N HIS A 2 -13.86 -13.99 23.63
CA HIS A 2 -13.44 -12.83 22.83
C HIS A 2 -13.11 -13.37 21.43
N LEU A 3 -14.01 -13.17 20.47
CA LEU A 3 -13.74 -13.47 19.07
C LEU A 3 -12.67 -12.50 18.60
N SER A 4 -11.42 -12.86 18.78
CA SER A 4 -10.27 -12.20 18.20
C SER A 4 -10.40 -12.29 16.68
N ARG A 5 -11.14 -11.37 16.07
CA ARG A 5 -11.17 -11.22 14.62
C ARG A 5 -9.85 -10.59 14.22
N PHE A 6 -8.82 -11.43 14.14
CA PHE A 6 -7.59 -11.05 13.51
C PHE A 6 -7.91 -10.68 12.06
N LEU A 7 -7.54 -9.46 11.66
CA LEU A 7 -7.54 -9.08 10.26
C LEU A 7 -6.49 -9.96 9.57
N ASP A 8 -6.92 -10.84 8.68
CA ASP A 8 -5.99 -11.53 7.80
C ASP A 8 -5.49 -10.51 6.77
N PRO A 9 -4.21 -10.09 6.79
CA PRO A 9 -3.68 -9.11 5.85
C PRO A 9 -3.67 -9.62 4.40
N LYS A 10 -3.85 -10.94 4.17
CA LYS A 10 -4.07 -11.50 2.83
C LYS A 10 -5.47 -11.19 2.29
N ASN A 11 -6.40 -10.76 3.15
CA ASN A 11 -7.70 -10.25 2.71
C ASN A 11 -7.53 -8.81 2.21
N ASP A 12 -7.95 -8.58 0.96
CA ASP A 12 -7.91 -7.30 0.27
C ASP A 12 -8.56 -6.16 1.08
N VAL A 13 -9.58 -6.49 1.89
CA VAL A 13 -10.25 -5.55 2.80
C VAL A 13 -9.36 -5.15 3.98
N ALA A 14 -8.60 -6.10 4.54
CA ALA A 14 -7.69 -5.84 5.64
C ALA A 14 -6.50 -5.00 5.18
N PHE A 15 -5.95 -5.33 4.00
CA PHE A 15 -4.89 -4.57 3.37
C PHE A 15 -5.32 -3.12 3.14
N LYS A 16 -6.47 -2.88 2.50
CA LYS A 16 -7.01 -1.51 2.30
C LYS A 16 -7.31 -0.80 3.63
N LYS A 17 -7.62 -1.52 4.70
CA LYS A 17 -7.88 -0.90 6.00
C LYS A 17 -6.60 -0.52 6.75
N ILE A 18 -5.53 -1.30 6.58
CA ILE A 18 -4.22 -1.04 7.18
C ILE A 18 -3.44 -0.01 6.36
N PHE A 19 -3.52 -0.09 5.03
CA PHE A 19 -2.70 0.67 4.10
C PHE A 19 -3.48 1.65 3.21
N GLY A 20 -4.80 1.61 3.16
CA GLY A 20 -5.63 2.47 2.28
C GLY A 20 -6.24 3.68 3.00
N SER A 21 -5.72 4.04 4.16
CA SER A 21 -6.11 5.27 4.87
C SER A 21 -4.94 6.25 4.90
N GLU A 22 -5.25 7.55 4.80
CA GLU A 22 -4.21 8.58 4.86
C GLU A 22 -3.46 8.60 6.20
N LYS A 23 -4.15 8.24 7.28
CA LYS A 23 -3.56 8.15 8.62
C LYS A 23 -2.48 7.08 8.76
N ASN A 24 -2.46 6.11 7.84
CA ASN A 24 -1.53 4.99 7.87
C ASN A 24 -0.51 5.04 6.71
N LYS A 25 -0.40 6.19 6.01
CA LYS A 25 0.56 6.36 4.90
C LYS A 25 2.00 6.08 5.31
N ASP A 26 2.42 6.51 6.50
CA ASP A 26 3.79 6.30 6.97
C ASP A 26 4.15 4.81 7.06
N ILE A 27 3.21 3.99 7.54
CA ILE A 27 3.38 2.54 7.63
C ILE A 27 3.46 1.92 6.23
N LEU A 28 2.65 2.43 5.28
CA LEU A 28 2.72 2.00 3.88
C LEU A 28 4.08 2.36 3.25
N ILE A 29 4.58 3.56 3.52
CA ILE A 29 5.87 4.04 3.01
C ILE A 29 7.01 3.17 3.52
N HIS A 30 7.09 2.97 4.85
CA HIS A 30 8.13 2.11 5.44
C HIS A 30 8.06 0.68 4.90
N PHE A 31 6.85 0.12 4.81
CA PHE A 31 6.65 -1.22 4.25
C PHE A 31 7.12 -1.34 2.79
N LEU A 32 6.82 -0.34 1.95
CA LEU A 32 7.28 -0.33 0.56
C LEU A 32 8.79 -0.15 0.46
N ASN A 33 9.39 0.73 1.27
CA ASN A 33 10.83 0.92 1.31
C ASN A 33 11.55 -0.37 1.73
N ASP A 34 11.04 -1.07 2.75
CA ASP A 34 11.60 -2.34 3.23
C ASP A 34 11.49 -3.46 2.18
N ILE A 35 10.33 -3.59 1.51
CA ILE A 35 10.12 -4.64 0.49
C ILE A 35 10.93 -4.37 -0.79
N LEU A 36 10.99 -3.11 -1.21
CA LEU A 36 11.67 -2.71 -2.44
C LEU A 36 13.17 -2.47 -2.23
N LEU A 37 13.65 -2.57 -0.99
CA LEU A 37 15.04 -2.28 -0.59
C LEU A 37 15.48 -0.88 -1.06
N PHE A 38 14.58 0.09 -0.87
CA PHE A 38 14.82 1.47 -1.21
C PHE A 38 15.49 2.17 -0.02
N GLU A 39 16.67 2.72 -0.28
CA GLU A 39 17.49 3.40 0.72
C GLU A 39 18.07 4.69 0.13
N GLY A 40 18.37 5.65 1.02
CA GLY A 40 18.98 6.93 0.66
C GLY A 40 18.14 7.70 -0.36
N ASN A 41 18.72 8.06 -1.49
CA ASN A 41 18.06 8.88 -2.50
C ASN A 41 16.89 8.17 -3.23
N ARG A 42 16.67 6.87 -2.97
CA ARG A 42 15.55 6.10 -3.54
C ARG A 42 14.41 5.88 -2.55
N GLU A 43 14.57 6.33 -1.31
CA GLU A 43 13.55 6.18 -0.28
C GLU A 43 12.27 6.93 -0.71
N ILE A 44 11.14 6.23 -0.61
CA ILE A 44 9.83 6.84 -0.81
C ILE A 44 9.57 7.74 0.39
N THR A 45 9.29 9.01 0.14
CA THR A 45 8.95 10.00 1.19
C THR A 45 7.47 10.33 1.24
N GLU A 46 6.74 10.04 0.16
CA GLU A 46 5.33 10.40 0.03
C GLU A 46 4.60 9.41 -0.89
N VAL A 47 3.35 9.09 -0.54
CA VAL A 47 2.45 8.26 -1.34
C VAL A 47 1.08 8.93 -1.46
N GLU A 48 0.55 8.93 -2.68
CA GLU A 48 -0.80 9.42 -2.97
C GLU A 48 -1.72 8.24 -3.30
N PHE A 49 -2.90 8.22 -2.67
CA PHE A 49 -3.93 7.25 -3.03
C PHE A 49 -4.68 7.77 -4.25
N LEU A 50 -4.36 7.21 -5.41
CA LEU A 50 -5.11 7.46 -6.62
C LEU A 50 -6.49 6.83 -6.48
N GLY A 51 -7.53 7.65 -6.54
CA GLY A 51 -8.92 7.18 -6.54
C GLY A 51 -9.17 6.22 -7.70
N THR A 52 -10.13 5.32 -7.55
CA THR A 52 -10.51 4.22 -8.48
C THR A 52 -10.96 4.66 -9.89
N ILE A 53 -10.78 5.93 -10.26
CA ILE A 53 -10.95 6.44 -11.62
C ILE A 53 -9.56 6.78 -12.17
N LEU A 54 -8.63 5.83 -12.06
CA LEU A 54 -7.45 5.84 -12.91
C LEU A 54 -7.59 4.62 -13.79
N ASP A 55 -7.97 4.91 -15.03
CA ASP A 55 -8.25 4.00 -16.12
C ASP A 55 -7.33 2.79 -16.13
N ALA A 56 -7.89 1.65 -16.55
CA ALA A 56 -7.22 0.38 -16.81
C ALA A 56 -5.96 0.46 -17.73
N ASP A 57 -5.59 1.67 -18.16
CA ASP A 57 -4.44 2.02 -18.98
C ASP A 57 -3.10 2.06 -18.22
N ILE A 58 -3.04 2.41 -16.92
CA ILE A 58 -1.73 2.58 -16.24
C ILE A 58 -1.12 1.23 -15.81
N ALA A 59 -1.93 0.22 -15.48
CA ALA A 59 -1.44 -1.11 -15.11
C ALA A 59 -0.73 -1.86 -16.27
N SER A 60 -0.89 -1.38 -17.51
CA SER A 60 -0.30 -1.98 -18.72
C SER A 60 1.05 -1.38 -19.11
N LYS A 61 1.53 -0.32 -18.45
CA LYS A 61 2.82 0.33 -18.79
C LYS A 61 3.99 -0.13 -17.92
N LYS A 62 4.15 -1.45 -17.76
CA LYS A 62 5.42 -2.04 -17.29
C LYS A 62 5.76 -3.31 -18.07
N ASN A 63 5.66 -3.26 -19.40
CA ASN A 63 6.26 -4.22 -20.33
C ASN A 63 6.42 -3.58 -21.73
N GLN A 64 7.29 -2.57 -21.86
CA GLN A 64 8.08 -2.37 -23.08
C GLN A 64 9.33 -1.56 -22.77
#